data_AF-A0A9L0SY86-F1
#
_entry.id   AF-A0A9L0SY86-F1
#
_cell.length_a   1.000
_cell.length_b   1.000
_cell.length_c   1.000
_cell.angle_alpha   90.00
_cell.angle_beta   90.00
_cell.angle_gamma   90.00
#
_symmetry.space_group_name_H-M   'P 1'
#
loop_
_entity.id
_entity.type
_entity.pdbx_description
1 polymer ?
#
loop_
_entity_poly.entity_id
_entity_poly.type
_entity_poly.pdbx_seq_one_letter_code
_entity_poly.pdbx_strand_id
1 'polypeptide(L)'
;MLSSRVHLLPTTVQLVHSLISTSSRSFMDLKALLSSLNDFASLSFAESWDNVGLLVEPSPPHTVNTLFLTNDLTEEVMEEALQKKADLILSYHPPVFRPMKRITWKTWKERLVIKALENRVGIYSPHTAYDAAPQGVNSWLAKGLGACTSRPIHPSKAASCLTEGTHRVEFSVSHTQDLGKVISAVKGIAGVSVTSFSVRTEDEDQTRISLNCTQQALMEVVAFLSQNTQLYQKTEIVSLEKPLLLHTGMGRLCTLEESVSLATMVERIKRHLKLSHVRLALGVGRTLESQVKVVALCAGSGSRVLQGAEADLYLTGPGAGVLTLWPFPWLLLCLSCPHTCASLSSTHS
;
A
#
# COMPACT_ATOMS: atom_id res chain seq x y z
N MET A 1 -55.66 24.90 32.21
CA MET A 1 -54.64 25.25 33.22
C MET A 1 -54.02 23.97 33.72
N LEU A 2 -52.76 23.71 33.38
CA LEU A 2 -51.79 22.87 34.11
C LEU A 2 -50.46 23.05 33.39
N SER A 3 -49.60 23.87 34.00
CA SER A 3 -48.29 24.30 33.51
C SER A 3 -47.26 23.22 33.78
N SER A 4 -46.61 22.73 32.72
CA SER A 4 -45.46 21.82 32.80
C SER A 4 -44.22 22.63 33.19
N ARG A 5 -43.70 22.43 34.41
CA ARG A 5 -42.42 22.98 34.86
C ARG A 5 -41.29 22.09 34.34
N VAL A 6 -40.46 22.62 33.44
CA VAL A 6 -39.17 22.04 33.07
C VAL A 6 -38.12 22.65 34.01
N HIS A 7 -37.47 21.82 34.83
CA HIS A 7 -36.31 22.22 35.61
C HIS A 7 -35.05 22.12 34.75
N LEU A 8 -34.44 23.26 34.43
CA LEU A 8 -33.11 23.33 33.82
C LEU A 8 -32.05 23.14 34.92
N LEU A 9 -31.27 22.07 34.83
CA LEU A 9 -30.04 21.87 35.61
C LEU A 9 -28.91 22.72 35.00
N PRO A 10 -28.15 23.51 35.80
CA PRO A 10 -27.02 24.26 35.27
C PRO A 10 -25.84 23.33 35.03
N THR A 11 -25.41 23.22 33.77
CA THR A 11 -24.17 22.52 33.38
C THR A 11 -22.99 23.42 33.73
N THR A 12 -22.21 23.05 34.74
CA THR A 12 -20.95 23.72 35.06
C THR A 12 -19.93 23.46 33.95
N VAL A 13 -19.68 24.46 33.11
CA VAL A 13 -18.61 24.41 32.11
C VAL A 13 -17.29 24.60 32.85
N GLN A 14 -16.55 23.52 33.08
CA GLN A 14 -15.14 23.61 33.47
C GLN A 14 -14.33 24.08 32.26
N LEU A 15 -13.91 25.34 32.30
CA LEU A 15 -12.89 25.89 31.43
C LEU A 15 -11.58 25.15 31.71
N VAL A 16 -11.25 24.18 30.85
CA VAL A 16 -9.92 23.58 30.83
C VAL A 16 -8.97 24.64 30.27
N HIS A 17 -8.23 25.29 31.16
CA HIS A 17 -7.12 26.15 30.77
C HIS A 17 -6.14 25.32 29.93
N SER A 18 -6.05 25.68 28.65
CA SER A 18 -5.02 25.18 27.73
C SER A 18 -3.66 25.53 28.32
N LEU A 19 -3.00 24.53 28.90
CA LEU A 19 -1.59 24.63 29.24
C LEU A 19 -0.85 24.80 27.93
N ILE A 20 -0.19 25.95 27.80
CA ILE A 20 0.78 26.23 26.74
C ILE A 20 1.78 25.06 26.75
N SER A 21 1.61 24.17 25.78
CA SER A 21 2.50 23.03 25.57
C SER A 21 3.84 23.59 25.13
N THR A 22 4.78 23.67 26.07
CA THR A 22 6.19 23.69 25.74
C THR A 22 6.45 22.41 24.94
N SER A 23 6.64 22.55 23.63
CA SER A 23 7.00 21.44 22.74
C SER A 23 8.20 20.69 23.32
N SER A 24 7.97 19.59 24.03
CA SER A 24 9.04 18.68 24.37
C SER A 24 9.45 18.04 23.04
N ARG A 25 10.64 18.38 22.54
CA ARG A 25 11.23 17.64 21.42
C ARG A 25 11.39 16.19 21.90
N SER A 26 10.51 15.31 21.45
CA SER A 26 10.61 13.88 21.75
C SER A 26 11.68 13.30 20.84
N PHE A 27 12.82 12.96 21.42
CA PHE A 27 13.86 12.18 20.77
C PHE A 27 13.31 10.79 20.46
N MET A 28 13.54 10.29 19.24
CA MET A 28 13.11 8.94 18.86
C MET A 28 14.32 8.13 18.39
N ASP A 29 14.47 6.92 18.91
CA ASP A 29 15.42 5.95 18.38
C ASP A 29 15.05 5.61 16.92
N LEU A 30 16.06 5.44 16.06
CA LEU A 30 15.84 5.17 14.64
C LEU A 30 14.90 3.97 14.41
N LYS A 31 15.05 2.88 15.18
CA LYS A 31 14.22 1.69 15.02
C LYS A 31 12.76 1.96 15.37
N ALA A 32 12.53 2.72 16.43
CA ALA A 32 11.18 3.14 16.82
C ALA A 32 10.53 4.01 15.74
N LEU A 33 11.29 4.95 15.17
CA LEU A 33 10.80 5.79 14.07
C LEU A 33 10.47 4.98 12.83
N LEU A 34 11.34 4.03 12.44
CA LEU A 34 11.09 3.15 11.30
C LEU A 34 9.83 2.29 11.49
N SER A 35 9.57 1.82 12.71
CA SER A 35 8.33 1.12 13.04
C SER A 35 7.11 2.02 12.81
N SER A 36 7.14 3.26 13.31
CA SER A 36 6.05 4.22 13.10
C SER A 36 5.85 4.60 11.63
N LEU A 37 6.93 4.73 10.86
CA LEU A 37 6.86 4.97 9.41
C LEU A 37 6.24 3.77 8.67
N ASN A 38 6.56 2.55 9.09
CA ASN A 38 5.96 1.33 8.53
C ASN A 38 4.49 1.17 8.94
N ASP A 39 4.10 1.58 10.15
CA ASP A 39 2.69 1.60 10.56
C ASP A 39 1.88 2.62 9.74
N PHE A 40 2.52 3.74 9.37
CA PHE A 40 1.92 4.74 8.49
C PHE A 40 1.80 4.23 7.05
N ALA A 41 2.87 3.70 6.47
CA ALA A 41 2.85 3.14 5.12
C ALA A 41 3.64 1.84 5.10
N SER A 42 2.94 0.72 5.29
CA SER A 42 3.58 -0.60 5.37
C SER A 42 4.37 -0.90 4.11
N LEU A 43 5.65 -1.18 4.28
CA LEU A 43 6.54 -1.54 3.17
C LEU A 43 6.06 -2.80 2.43
N SER A 44 5.23 -3.63 3.07
CA SER A 44 4.58 -4.79 2.43
C SER A 44 3.60 -4.43 1.31
N PHE A 45 3.21 -3.15 1.20
CA PHE A 45 2.33 -2.67 0.14
C PHE A 45 3.09 -2.23 -1.11
N ALA A 46 4.43 -2.12 -1.03
CA ALA A 46 5.24 -1.74 -2.18
C ALA A 46 5.14 -2.78 -3.30
N GLU A 47 5.33 -2.29 -4.52
CA GLU A 47 5.48 -3.13 -5.69
C GLU A 47 6.76 -3.98 -5.60
N SER A 48 6.71 -5.19 -6.15
CA SER A 48 7.80 -6.17 -6.01
C SER A 48 9.13 -5.76 -6.68
N TRP A 49 9.07 -4.83 -7.63
CA TRP A 49 10.25 -4.28 -8.32
C TRP A 49 10.89 -3.09 -7.60
N ASP A 50 10.22 -2.55 -6.58
CA ASP A 50 10.61 -1.29 -5.94
C ASP A 50 11.70 -1.47 -4.88
N ASN A 51 12.39 -0.37 -4.53
CA ASN A 51 13.37 -0.34 -3.46
C ASN A 51 12.96 0.68 -2.39
N VAL A 52 12.23 0.19 -1.37
CA VAL A 52 11.62 0.98 -0.31
C VAL A 52 12.25 0.68 1.06
N GLY A 53 11.95 1.51 2.05
CA GLY A 53 12.43 1.38 3.42
C GLY A 53 13.70 2.21 3.68
N LEU A 54 14.51 1.77 4.65
CA LEU A 54 15.77 2.41 4.98
C LEU A 54 16.84 2.02 3.94
N LEU A 55 17.26 2.99 3.13
CA LEU A 55 18.20 2.81 2.02
C LEU A 55 19.65 3.10 2.40
N VAL A 56 19.84 4.05 3.33
CA VAL A 56 21.14 4.36 3.93
C VAL A 56 20.94 4.40 5.44
N GLU A 57 21.59 3.47 6.13
CA GLU A 57 21.52 3.37 7.59
C GLU A 57 22.74 4.06 8.22
N PRO A 58 22.54 5.04 9.12
CA PRO A 58 23.61 5.63 9.89
C PRO A 58 24.05 4.66 11.00
N SER A 59 25.33 4.69 11.39
CA SER A 59 25.87 3.76 12.39
C SER A 59 25.14 3.87 13.75
N PRO A 60 24.71 2.75 14.37
CA PRO A 60 24.05 2.77 15.67
C PRO A 60 25.03 3.09 16.82
N PRO A 61 24.54 3.64 17.95
CA PRO A 61 23.17 4.10 18.18
C PRO A 61 22.88 5.39 17.39
N HIS A 62 21.65 5.53 16.91
CA HIS A 62 21.22 6.70 16.13
C HIS A 62 19.89 7.25 16.63
N THR A 63 19.90 8.49 17.08
CA THR A 63 18.73 9.21 17.56
C THR A 63 18.30 10.21 16.50
N VAL A 64 17.01 10.23 16.17
CA VAL A 64 16.44 11.17 15.20
C VAL A 64 15.77 12.32 15.94
N ASN A 65 16.31 13.52 15.78
CA ASN A 65 15.76 14.79 16.25
C ASN A 65 15.02 15.51 15.13
N THR A 66 15.59 15.44 13.93
CA THR A 66 15.12 16.16 12.74
C THR A 66 14.90 15.18 11.60
N LEU A 67 13.63 15.01 11.23
CA LEU A 67 13.22 14.30 10.02
C LEU A 67 12.99 15.31 8.88
N PHE A 68 13.79 15.22 7.81
CA PHE A 68 13.65 16.07 6.64
C PHE A 68 12.82 15.34 5.56
N LEU A 69 11.78 15.98 5.03
CA LEU A 69 10.89 15.39 4.02
C LEU A 69 11.17 16.00 2.64
N THR A 70 11.32 15.17 1.61
CA THR A 70 11.44 15.63 0.22
C THR A 70 10.73 14.69 -0.76
N ASN A 71 10.37 15.20 -1.94
CA ASN A 71 9.95 14.34 -3.05
C ASN A 71 11.15 13.66 -3.72
N ASP A 72 12.14 14.46 -4.11
CA ASP A 72 13.37 14.05 -4.76
C ASP A 72 14.58 14.54 -3.96
N LEU A 73 15.52 13.65 -3.67
CA LEU A 73 16.77 14.00 -3.04
C LEU A 73 17.82 14.32 -4.12
N THR A 74 17.93 15.58 -4.52
CA THR A 74 19.02 16.09 -5.37
C THR A 74 20.24 16.49 -4.53
N GLU A 75 21.36 16.86 -5.17
CA GLU A 75 22.55 17.33 -4.44
C GLU A 75 22.26 18.63 -3.67
N GLU A 76 21.48 19.54 -4.24
CA GLU A 76 21.09 20.81 -3.61
C GLU A 76 20.15 20.57 -2.41
N VAL A 77 19.19 19.64 -2.54
CA VAL A 77 18.29 19.25 -1.44
C VAL A 77 19.05 18.55 -0.31
N MET A 78 20.08 17.77 -0.64
CA MET A 78 20.97 17.20 0.36
C MET A 78 21.69 18.29 1.15
N GLU A 79 22.24 19.31 0.49
CA GLU A 79 22.86 20.45 1.19
C GLU A 79 21.86 21.18 2.09
N GLU A 80 20.63 21.39 1.63
CA GLU A 80 19.57 21.96 2.46
C GLU A 80 19.30 21.11 3.70
N ALA A 81 19.15 19.79 3.54
CA ALA A 81 18.91 18.86 4.65
C ALA A 81 20.04 18.88 5.69
N LEU A 82 21.30 18.94 5.23
CA LEU A 82 22.47 19.05 6.10
C LEU A 82 22.50 20.39 6.85
N GLN A 83 22.21 21.50 6.18
CA GLN A 83 22.10 22.82 6.81
C GLN A 83 21.00 22.85 7.87
N LYS A 84 19.89 22.12 7.66
CA LYS A 84 18.81 21.95 8.62
C LYS A 84 19.11 20.95 9.73
N LYS A 85 20.29 20.32 9.74
CA LYS A 85 20.72 19.30 10.71
C LYS A 85 19.75 18.12 10.75
N ALA A 86 19.37 17.62 9.57
CA ALA A 86 18.58 16.40 9.44
C ALA A 86 19.36 15.20 9.98
N ASP A 87 18.71 14.34 10.77
CA ASP A 87 19.27 13.05 11.21
C ASP A 87 18.75 11.89 10.34
N LEU A 88 17.60 12.09 9.70
CA LEU A 88 16.98 11.18 8.74
C LEU A 88 16.32 12.02 7.63
N ILE A 89 16.54 11.62 6.39
CA ILE A 89 15.85 12.15 5.21
C ILE A 89 14.82 11.12 4.75
N LEU A 90 13.55 11.51 4.69
CA LEU A 90 12.48 10.76 4.02
C LEU A 90 12.30 11.35 2.62
N SER A 91 12.81 10.63 1.62
CA SER A 91 12.65 10.96 0.21
C SER A 91 11.52 10.13 -0.38
N TYR A 92 10.54 10.74 -1.05
CA TYR A 92 9.46 9.98 -1.69
C TYR A 92 9.99 9.05 -2.77
N HIS A 93 10.81 9.57 -3.69
CA HIS A 93 11.52 8.77 -4.68
C HIS A 93 12.83 8.22 -4.09
N PRO A 94 13.14 6.93 -4.27
CA PRO A 94 14.34 6.32 -3.73
C PRO A 94 15.58 6.81 -4.52
N PRO A 95 16.53 7.53 -3.90
CA PRO A 95 17.77 7.93 -4.58
C PRO A 95 18.59 6.71 -4.98
N VAL A 96 18.58 5.66 -4.14
CA VAL A 96 19.14 4.33 -4.44
C VAL A 96 18.05 3.45 -5.05
N PHE A 97 17.69 3.68 -6.31
CA PHE A 97 16.64 2.88 -6.98
C PHE A 97 17.15 1.55 -7.57
N ARG A 98 18.43 1.51 -7.98
CA ARG A 98 19.08 0.29 -8.49
C ARG A 98 20.28 -0.06 -7.60
N PRO A 99 20.61 -1.35 -7.44
CA PRO A 99 21.78 -1.76 -6.66
C PRO A 99 23.06 -1.09 -7.15
N MET A 100 23.80 -0.46 -6.24
CA MET A 100 25.10 0.15 -6.52
C MET A 100 26.20 -0.89 -6.32
N LYS A 101 26.92 -1.25 -7.39
CA LYS A 101 28.07 -2.18 -7.29
C LYS A 101 29.30 -1.55 -6.65
N ARG A 102 29.39 -0.22 -6.66
CA ARG A 102 30.47 0.60 -6.09
C ARG A 102 29.88 1.92 -5.59
N ILE A 103 30.50 2.48 -4.56
CA ILE A 103 30.16 3.80 -4.02
C ILE A 103 31.43 4.66 -4.12
N THR A 104 31.47 5.57 -5.07
CA THR A 104 32.60 6.46 -5.40
C THR A 104 32.10 7.87 -5.67
N TRP A 105 32.99 8.85 -5.78
CA TRP A 105 32.57 10.24 -6.05
C TRP A 105 32.07 10.51 -7.49
N LYS A 106 31.91 9.46 -8.32
CA LYS A 106 31.71 9.56 -9.77
C LYS A 106 30.31 10.03 -10.15
N THR A 107 29.27 9.45 -9.58
CA THR A 107 27.88 9.78 -9.92
C THR A 107 27.21 10.55 -8.79
N TRP A 108 26.25 11.42 -9.13
CA TRP A 108 25.55 12.23 -8.14
C TRP A 108 24.83 11.37 -7.09
N LYS A 109 24.23 10.24 -7.49
CA LYS A 109 23.59 9.29 -6.57
C LYS A 109 24.58 8.66 -5.57
N GLU A 110 25.77 8.28 -6.04
CA GLU A 110 26.82 7.77 -5.14
C GLU A 110 27.29 8.87 -4.19
N ARG A 111 27.46 10.12 -4.66
CA ARG A 111 27.81 11.27 -3.81
C ARG A 111 26.78 11.56 -2.73
N LEU A 112 25.47 11.40 -3.01
CA LEU A 112 24.43 11.50 -1.99
C LEU A 112 24.62 10.47 -0.88
N VAL A 113 24.90 9.21 -1.24
CA VAL A 113 25.15 8.15 -0.24
C VAL A 113 26.41 8.46 0.56
N ILE A 114 27.49 8.89 -0.08
CA ILE A 114 28.74 9.26 0.61
C ILE A 114 28.49 10.40 1.60
N LYS A 115 27.85 11.50 1.15
CA LYS A 115 27.52 12.64 2.01
C LYS A 115 26.62 12.25 3.17
N ALA A 116 25.60 11.42 2.95
CA ALA A 116 24.74 10.92 4.00
C ALA A 116 25.53 10.14 5.07
N LEU A 117 26.43 9.24 4.64
CA LEU A 117 27.27 8.46 5.55
C LEU A 117 28.28 9.34 6.31
N GLU A 118 28.98 10.24 5.64
CA GLU A 118 29.96 11.15 6.24
C GLU A 118 29.33 12.07 7.29
N ASN A 119 28.05 12.42 7.11
CA ASN A 119 27.29 13.28 8.04
C ASN A 119 26.39 12.48 9.00
N ARG A 120 26.45 11.14 8.99
CA ARG A 120 25.59 10.25 9.77
C ARG A 120 24.08 10.53 9.62
N VAL A 121 23.63 10.79 8.39
CA VAL A 121 22.21 11.03 8.07
C VAL A 121 21.63 9.78 7.41
N GLY A 122 20.52 9.27 7.94
CA GLY A 122 19.82 8.16 7.29
C GLY A 122 19.03 8.61 6.07
N ILE A 123 18.76 7.68 5.14
CA ILE A 123 17.86 7.91 4.01
C ILE A 123 16.79 6.82 3.99
N TYR A 124 15.53 7.21 4.04
CA TYR A 124 14.36 6.33 3.97
C TYR A 124 13.46 6.72 2.79
N SER A 125 12.84 5.73 2.15
CA SER A 125 11.92 5.96 1.02
C SER A 125 10.71 5.05 1.07
N PRO A 126 9.46 5.57 1.18
CA PRO A 126 8.27 4.74 1.15
C PRO A 126 7.74 4.47 -0.26
N HIS A 127 7.99 5.37 -1.22
CA HIS A 127 7.64 5.27 -2.65
C HIS A 127 6.30 4.54 -2.93
N THR A 128 6.31 3.39 -3.63
CA THR A 128 5.07 2.70 -4.01
C THR A 128 4.26 2.16 -2.82
N ALA A 129 4.88 1.92 -1.66
CA ALA A 129 4.12 1.57 -0.45
C ALA A 129 3.20 2.72 -0.02
N TYR A 130 3.66 3.97 -0.16
CA TYR A 130 2.83 5.13 0.12
C TYR A 130 1.85 5.46 -1.01
N ASP A 131 2.15 5.11 -2.26
CA ASP A 131 1.14 5.14 -3.34
C ASP A 131 -0.03 4.20 -3.04
N ALA A 132 0.26 3.00 -2.52
CA ALA A 132 -0.72 1.96 -2.26
C ALA A 132 -1.54 2.17 -0.98
N ALA A 133 -0.96 2.84 0.02
CA ALA A 133 -1.57 3.03 1.33
C ALA A 133 -2.99 3.65 1.27
N PRO A 134 -3.90 3.31 2.21
CA PRO A 134 -5.26 3.86 2.24
C PRO A 134 -5.32 5.39 2.30
N GLN A 135 -4.38 6.00 3.01
CA GLN A 135 -4.17 7.45 3.14
C GLN A 135 -3.07 7.98 2.22
N GLY A 136 -2.68 7.17 1.24
CA GLY A 136 -1.58 7.38 0.31
C GLY A 136 -1.79 8.48 -0.72
N VAL A 137 -0.80 8.63 -1.60
CA VAL A 137 -0.78 9.66 -2.65
C VAL A 137 -2.02 9.55 -3.56
N ASN A 138 -2.36 8.34 -3.99
CA ASN A 138 -3.52 8.12 -4.87
C ASN A 138 -4.84 8.47 -4.18
N SER A 139 -4.99 8.14 -2.89
CA SER A 139 -6.18 8.51 -2.11
C SER A 139 -6.25 10.03 -1.86
N TRP A 140 -5.10 10.69 -1.67
CA TRP A 140 -5.04 12.15 -1.58
C TRP A 140 -5.46 12.79 -2.91
N LEU A 141 -4.95 12.32 -4.05
CA LEU A 141 -5.33 12.80 -5.39
C LEU A 141 -6.83 12.65 -5.66
N ALA A 142 -7.43 11.54 -5.23
CA ALA A 142 -8.87 11.29 -5.39
C ALA A 142 -9.74 12.36 -4.71
N LYS A 143 -9.28 12.95 -3.59
CA LYS A 143 -10.00 14.04 -2.91
C LYS A 143 -10.14 15.29 -3.81
N GLY A 144 -9.25 15.46 -4.78
CA GLY A 144 -9.30 16.53 -5.76
C GLY A 144 -10.44 16.40 -6.78
N LEU A 145 -11.07 15.23 -6.91
CA LEU A 145 -12.13 14.99 -7.89
C LEU A 145 -13.51 15.49 -7.43
N GLY A 146 -13.71 15.67 -6.13
CA GLY A 146 -15.00 15.95 -5.48
C GLY A 146 -15.57 14.72 -4.75
N ALA A 147 -16.85 14.75 -4.41
CA ALA A 147 -17.52 13.63 -3.74
C ALA A 147 -17.59 12.40 -4.67
N CYS A 148 -16.95 11.31 -4.25
CA CYS A 148 -16.88 10.07 -5.01
C CYS A 148 -16.63 8.87 -4.11
N THR A 149 -17.05 7.68 -4.56
CA THR A 149 -16.54 6.42 -4.02
C THR A 149 -15.22 6.08 -4.70
N SER A 150 -14.29 5.45 -3.97
CA SER A 150 -12.96 5.15 -4.47
C SER A 150 -12.50 3.77 -4.04
N ARG A 151 -11.95 3.01 -4.99
CA ARG A 151 -11.36 1.68 -4.75
C ARG A 151 -10.02 1.54 -5.49
N PRO A 152 -9.07 0.72 -5.01
CA PRO A 152 -7.85 0.42 -5.75
C PRO A 152 -8.16 -0.21 -7.12
N ILE A 153 -7.31 0.07 -8.11
CA ILE A 153 -7.36 -0.61 -9.42
C ILE A 153 -6.67 -1.97 -9.30
N HIS A 154 -5.50 -2.00 -8.64
CA HIS A 154 -4.81 -3.22 -8.27
C HIS A 154 -4.76 -3.35 -6.74
N PRO A 155 -5.73 -4.03 -6.11
CA PRO A 155 -5.77 -4.18 -4.65
C PRO A 155 -4.57 -4.99 -4.14
N SER A 156 -3.98 -4.51 -3.04
CA SER A 156 -2.96 -5.26 -2.30
C SER A 156 -3.60 -6.43 -1.56
N LYS A 157 -2.84 -7.50 -1.35
CA LYS A 157 -3.24 -8.63 -0.51
C LYS A 157 -2.88 -8.35 0.95
N ALA A 158 -3.66 -8.87 1.88
CA ALA A 158 -3.33 -8.84 3.30
C ALA A 158 -1.98 -9.54 3.57
N ALA A 159 -1.30 -9.18 4.66
CA ALA A 159 -0.03 -9.80 5.03
C ALA A 159 -0.18 -11.31 5.33
N SER A 160 -1.29 -11.69 5.95
CA SER A 160 -1.65 -13.07 6.30
C SER A 160 -3.08 -13.39 5.90
N CYS A 161 -3.38 -14.68 5.78
CA CYS A 161 -4.76 -15.17 5.75
C CYS A 161 -5.41 -14.95 7.12
N LEU A 162 -6.74 -14.81 7.17
CA LEU A 162 -7.49 -14.70 8.43
C LEU A 162 -7.41 -15.99 9.27
N THR A 163 -7.08 -17.10 8.61
CA THR A 163 -6.80 -18.41 9.20
C THR A 163 -5.29 -18.65 9.27
N GLU A 164 -4.80 -19.26 10.35
CA GLU A 164 -3.39 -19.66 10.49
C GLU A 164 -2.97 -20.63 9.37
N GLY A 165 -2.00 -20.25 8.54
CA GLY A 165 -1.47 -21.10 7.47
C GLY A 165 -1.67 -20.52 6.05
N THR A 166 -1.00 -21.12 5.08
CA THR A 166 -1.06 -20.77 3.65
C THR A 166 -1.83 -21.79 2.81
N HIS A 167 -2.12 -22.97 3.37
CA HIS A 167 -2.83 -24.06 2.70
C HIS A 167 -3.88 -24.65 3.61
N ARG A 168 -4.97 -25.14 3.04
CA ARG A 168 -5.97 -25.98 3.68
C ARG A 168 -5.87 -27.39 3.11
N VAL A 169 -5.72 -28.38 3.98
CA VAL A 169 -5.73 -29.79 3.61
C VAL A 169 -7.00 -30.41 4.19
N GLU A 170 -7.78 -31.05 3.34
CA GLU A 170 -9.03 -31.71 3.70
C GLU A 170 -8.98 -33.17 3.34
N PHE A 171 -9.25 -34.04 4.31
CA PHE A 171 -9.26 -35.48 4.08
C PHE A 171 -10.31 -36.19 4.93
N SER A 172 -10.80 -37.33 4.45
CA SER A 172 -11.79 -38.15 5.16
C SER A 172 -11.13 -39.35 5.82
N VAL A 173 -11.49 -39.62 7.08
CA VAL A 173 -11.08 -40.82 7.83
C VAL A 173 -12.23 -41.81 7.87
N SER A 174 -11.96 -43.05 7.46
CA SER A 174 -12.99 -44.11 7.31
C SER A 174 -13.47 -44.72 8.63
N HIS A 175 -12.67 -44.65 9.71
CA HIS A 175 -12.99 -45.23 11.00
C HIS A 175 -12.82 -44.23 12.15
N THR A 176 -13.85 -44.06 12.96
CA THR A 176 -13.87 -43.13 14.11
C THR A 176 -12.86 -43.49 15.21
N GLN A 177 -12.44 -44.76 15.30
CA GLN A 177 -11.44 -45.23 16.29
C GLN A 177 -10.02 -44.71 15.99
N ASP A 178 -9.70 -44.42 14.73
CA ASP A 178 -8.39 -43.90 14.32
C ASP A 178 -8.31 -42.37 14.36
N LEU A 179 -9.45 -41.70 14.50
CA LEU A 179 -9.57 -40.24 14.51
C LEU A 179 -8.65 -39.58 15.55
N GLY A 180 -8.61 -40.12 16.77
CA GLY A 180 -7.78 -39.58 17.86
C GLY A 180 -6.28 -39.64 17.56
N LYS A 181 -5.81 -40.75 16.97
CA LYS A 181 -4.40 -40.94 16.58
C LYS A 181 -4.02 -39.99 15.45
N VAL A 182 -4.89 -39.86 14.45
CA VAL A 182 -4.70 -38.99 13.28
C VAL A 182 -4.64 -37.53 13.70
N ILE A 183 -5.58 -37.05 14.51
CA ILE A 183 -5.59 -35.68 15.01
C ILE A 183 -4.33 -35.39 15.83
N SER A 184 -3.91 -36.34 16.69
CA SER A 184 -2.71 -36.17 17.51
C SER A 184 -1.43 -36.09 16.68
N ALA A 185 -1.29 -36.94 15.66
CA ALA A 185 -0.12 -36.94 14.77
C ALA A 185 -0.01 -35.65 13.96
N VAL A 186 -1.13 -35.19 13.41
CA VAL A 186 -1.18 -33.98 12.58
C VAL A 186 -1.02 -32.70 13.42
N LYS A 187 -1.60 -32.63 14.62
CA LYS A 187 -1.38 -31.52 15.56
C LYS A 187 0.05 -31.43 16.08
N GLY A 188 0.82 -32.53 16.01
CA GLY A 188 2.23 -32.55 16.39
C GLY A 188 3.15 -31.84 15.39
N ILE A 189 2.66 -31.54 14.18
CA ILE A 189 3.42 -30.83 13.14
C ILE A 189 3.38 -29.33 13.42
N ALA A 190 4.56 -28.72 13.55
CA ALA A 190 4.68 -27.29 13.82
C ALA A 190 4.11 -26.45 12.66
N GLY A 191 3.22 -25.51 12.97
CA GLY A 191 2.57 -24.67 11.96
C GLY A 191 1.33 -25.29 11.31
N VAL A 192 0.70 -26.26 11.97
CA VAL A 192 -0.62 -26.81 11.63
C VAL A 192 -1.68 -26.37 12.64
N SER A 193 -2.83 -25.92 12.14
CA SER A 193 -4.02 -25.55 12.91
C SER A 193 -5.19 -26.41 12.43
N VAL A 194 -5.75 -27.26 13.30
CA VAL A 194 -6.71 -28.32 12.90
C VAL A 194 -8.14 -27.97 13.31
N THR A 195 -9.07 -28.05 12.37
CA THR A 195 -10.53 -27.92 12.56
C THR A 195 -11.26 -29.17 12.03
N SER A 196 -11.76 -30.02 12.90
CA SER A 196 -12.49 -31.24 12.50
C SER A 196 -14.00 -31.01 12.40
N PHE A 197 -14.65 -31.54 11.36
CA PHE A 197 -16.11 -31.53 11.21
C PHE A 197 -16.60 -32.96 10.95
N SER A 198 -17.54 -33.46 11.76
CA SER A 198 -18.20 -34.74 11.49
C SER A 198 -19.31 -34.54 10.45
N VAL A 199 -19.27 -35.27 9.34
CA VAL A 199 -20.31 -35.27 8.31
C VAL A 199 -20.88 -36.67 8.21
N ARG A 200 -22.15 -36.87 8.56
CA ARG A 200 -22.81 -38.17 8.37
C ARG A 200 -23.35 -38.23 6.94
N THR A 201 -22.79 -39.12 6.12
CA THR A 201 -23.36 -39.49 4.81
C THR A 201 -24.13 -40.80 4.97
N GLU A 202 -25.19 -40.98 4.18
CA GLU A 202 -26.20 -42.05 4.35
C GLU A 202 -25.67 -43.50 4.29
N ASP A 203 -24.39 -43.74 3.97
CA ASP A 203 -23.82 -45.10 3.87
C ASP A 203 -22.52 -45.39 4.66
N GLU A 204 -21.81 -44.41 5.25
CA GLU A 204 -20.62 -44.67 6.10
C GLU A 204 -20.37 -43.52 7.10
N ASP A 205 -20.00 -43.83 8.35
CA ASP A 205 -19.59 -42.87 9.40
C ASP A 205 -18.19 -42.29 9.09
N GLN A 206 -18.09 -41.44 8.08
CA GLN A 206 -16.83 -40.77 7.72
C GLN A 206 -16.66 -39.45 8.48
N THR A 207 -15.44 -39.18 8.96
CA THR A 207 -15.12 -37.87 9.56
C THR A 207 -14.23 -37.07 8.61
N ARG A 208 -14.69 -35.88 8.19
CA ARG A 208 -13.91 -34.96 7.36
C ARG A 208 -13.05 -34.07 8.26
N ILE A 209 -11.74 -34.19 8.12
CA ILE A 209 -10.76 -33.36 8.81
C ILE A 209 -10.35 -32.23 7.87
N SER A 210 -10.43 -30.99 8.36
CA SER A 210 -9.92 -29.81 7.66
C SER A 210 -8.81 -29.19 8.52
N LEU A 211 -7.62 -29.03 7.99
CA LEU A 211 -6.53 -28.36 8.69
C LEU A 211 -5.96 -27.25 7.82
N ASN A 212 -5.52 -26.18 8.45
CA ASN A 212 -4.73 -25.15 7.82
C ASN A 212 -3.25 -25.34 8.21
N CYS A 213 -2.34 -25.12 7.27
CA CYS A 213 -0.92 -25.33 7.51
C CYS A 213 -0.06 -24.36 6.70
N THR A 214 1.18 -24.12 7.15
CA THR A 214 2.18 -23.38 6.37
C THR A 214 2.67 -24.19 5.17
N GLN A 215 3.38 -23.55 4.22
CA GLN A 215 4.01 -24.26 3.09
C GLN A 215 5.00 -25.34 3.56
N GLN A 216 5.73 -25.07 4.65
CA GLN A 216 6.68 -26.03 5.22
C GLN A 216 5.95 -27.23 5.82
N ALA A 217 4.92 -26.96 6.63
CA ALA A 217 4.11 -28.00 7.26
C ALA A 217 3.31 -28.82 6.25
N LEU A 218 2.91 -28.23 5.11
CA LEU A 218 2.21 -28.94 4.04
C LEU A 218 2.99 -30.18 3.57
N MET A 219 4.31 -30.05 3.41
CA MET A 219 5.15 -31.17 2.96
C MET A 219 5.13 -32.32 3.96
N GLU A 220 5.17 -32.01 5.26
CA GLU A 220 5.11 -33.00 6.34
C GLU A 220 3.74 -33.65 6.44
N VAL A 221 2.66 -32.87 6.31
CA VAL A 221 1.28 -33.37 6.29
C VAL A 221 1.06 -34.30 5.11
N VAL A 222 1.48 -33.92 3.90
CA VAL A 222 1.34 -34.76 2.69
C VAL A 222 2.17 -36.03 2.81
N ALA A 223 3.38 -35.97 3.37
CA ALA A 223 4.20 -37.14 3.62
C ALA A 223 3.51 -38.10 4.61
N PHE A 224 2.95 -37.58 5.69
CA PHE A 224 2.20 -38.38 6.66
C PHE A 224 0.96 -39.04 6.03
N LEU A 225 0.17 -38.30 5.26
CA LEU A 225 -1.02 -38.83 4.60
C LEU A 225 -0.68 -39.90 3.56
N SER A 226 0.40 -39.71 2.79
CA SER A 226 0.85 -40.68 1.78
C SER A 226 1.43 -41.98 2.35
N GLN A 227 1.97 -41.95 3.57
CA GLN A 227 2.42 -43.16 4.28
C GLN A 227 1.26 -43.94 4.92
N ASN A 228 0.09 -43.32 5.06
CA ASN A 228 -1.06 -43.86 5.78
C ASN A 228 -2.31 -43.94 4.88
N THR A 229 -2.14 -44.25 3.59
CA THR A 229 -3.21 -44.28 2.57
C THR A 229 -4.36 -45.24 2.89
N GLN A 230 -4.15 -46.23 3.74
CA GLN A 230 -5.20 -47.16 4.19
C GLN A 230 -6.25 -46.49 5.10
N LEU A 231 -5.92 -45.35 5.72
CA LEU A 231 -6.78 -44.65 6.66
C LEU A 231 -7.60 -43.53 6.01
N TYR A 232 -7.32 -43.19 4.74
CA TYR A 232 -7.90 -42.04 4.05
C TYR A 232 -8.38 -42.38 2.65
N GLN A 233 -9.58 -41.93 2.28
CA GLN A 233 -10.11 -42.15 0.93
C GLN A 233 -9.79 -41.02 -0.06
N LYS A 234 -9.82 -39.77 0.40
CA LYS A 234 -9.63 -38.59 -0.46
C LYS A 234 -8.88 -37.52 0.32
N THR A 235 -7.89 -36.91 -0.34
CA THR A 235 -7.18 -35.73 0.16
C THR A 235 -7.32 -34.60 -0.86
N GLU A 236 -7.82 -33.46 -0.44
CA GLU A 236 -7.90 -32.22 -1.20
C GLU A 236 -6.96 -31.20 -0.56
N ILE A 237 -6.11 -30.57 -1.38
CA ILE A 237 -5.20 -29.52 -0.94
C ILE A 237 -5.58 -28.24 -1.66
N VAL A 238 -5.89 -27.21 -0.90
CA VAL A 238 -6.31 -25.90 -1.40
C VAL A 238 -5.32 -24.86 -0.91
N SER A 239 -4.78 -24.05 -1.82
CA SER A 239 -4.00 -22.87 -1.41
C SER A 239 -4.95 -21.80 -0.87
N LEU A 240 -4.66 -21.27 0.32
CA LEU A 240 -5.47 -20.22 0.93
C LEU A 240 -5.03 -18.88 0.34
N GLU A 241 -5.92 -18.27 -0.44
CA GLU A 241 -5.66 -16.94 -0.98
C GLU A 241 -5.78 -15.88 0.13
N LYS A 242 -4.77 -15.02 0.23
CA LYS A 242 -4.80 -13.88 1.13
C LYS A 242 -5.91 -12.92 0.67
N PRO A 243 -6.77 -12.43 1.58
CA PRO A 243 -7.85 -11.54 1.21
C PRO A 243 -7.31 -10.23 0.63
N LEU A 244 -8.07 -9.66 -0.30
CA LEU A 244 -7.77 -8.34 -0.87
C LEU A 244 -8.10 -7.25 0.15
N LEU A 245 -7.22 -6.26 0.26
CA LEU A 245 -7.41 -5.09 1.09
C LEU A 245 -8.26 -4.07 0.29
N LEU A 246 -9.46 -3.80 0.78
CA LEU A 246 -10.47 -3.00 0.06
C LEU A 246 -10.03 -1.55 -0.23
N HIS A 247 -9.13 -1.00 0.58
CA HIS A 247 -8.69 0.40 0.48
C HIS A 247 -7.19 0.54 0.22
N THR A 248 -6.46 -0.58 0.08
CA THR A 248 -5.01 -0.58 -0.13
C THR A 248 -4.69 -1.18 -1.48
N GLY A 249 -3.82 -0.54 -2.25
CA GLY A 249 -3.41 -1.00 -3.57
C GLY A 249 -3.11 0.15 -4.52
N MET A 250 -2.58 -0.19 -5.69
CA MET A 250 -2.16 0.80 -6.68
C MET A 250 -3.33 1.39 -7.45
N GLY A 251 -3.19 2.69 -7.75
CA GLY A 251 -4.19 3.49 -8.44
C GLY A 251 -5.53 3.59 -7.70
N ARG A 252 -6.44 4.38 -8.24
CA ARG A 252 -7.84 4.44 -7.77
C ARG A 252 -8.77 4.51 -8.96
N LEU A 253 -9.85 3.72 -8.90
CA LEU A 253 -11.02 3.94 -9.71
C LEU A 253 -12.05 4.66 -8.85
N CYS A 254 -12.40 5.87 -9.27
CA CYS A 254 -13.28 6.77 -8.56
C CYS A 254 -14.59 6.94 -9.34
N THR A 255 -15.72 6.71 -8.67
CA THR A 255 -17.04 6.96 -9.24
C THR A 255 -17.66 8.14 -8.53
N LEU A 256 -17.86 9.25 -9.26
CA LEU A 256 -18.44 10.48 -8.71
C LEU A 256 -19.90 10.25 -8.30
N GLU A 257 -20.37 10.96 -7.28
CA GLU A 257 -21.80 10.93 -6.89
C GLU A 257 -22.69 11.48 -8.00
N GLU A 258 -22.25 12.53 -8.67
CA GLU A 258 -22.90 13.16 -9.83
C GLU A 258 -21.89 13.34 -10.98
N SER A 259 -22.36 13.18 -12.21
CA SER A 259 -21.53 13.44 -13.40
C SER A 259 -21.20 14.94 -13.49
N VAL A 260 -19.99 15.26 -13.93
CA VAL A 260 -19.56 16.64 -14.13
C VAL A 260 -18.93 16.82 -15.51
N SER A 261 -18.93 18.04 -16.02
CA SER A 261 -18.19 18.33 -17.25
C SER A 261 -16.69 18.17 -17.07
N LEU A 262 -16.00 17.77 -18.13
CA LEU A 262 -14.55 17.69 -18.16
C LEU A 262 -13.88 19.03 -17.78
N ALA A 263 -14.40 20.17 -18.26
CA ALA A 263 -13.91 21.49 -17.86
C ALA A 263 -13.92 21.66 -16.33
N THR A 264 -15.03 21.27 -15.69
CA THR A 264 -15.16 21.33 -14.23
C THR A 264 -14.15 20.41 -13.56
N MET A 265 -13.94 19.21 -14.10
CA MET A 265 -12.97 18.25 -13.57
C MET A 265 -11.54 18.78 -13.64
N VAL A 266 -11.15 19.35 -14.78
CA VAL A 266 -9.84 20.00 -14.98
C VAL A 266 -9.61 21.09 -13.94
N GLU A 267 -10.59 21.97 -13.72
CA GLU A 267 -10.47 23.06 -12.74
C GLU A 267 -10.45 22.56 -11.29
N ARG A 268 -11.17 21.48 -10.96
CA ARG A 268 -11.08 20.82 -9.66
C ARG A 268 -9.66 20.30 -9.41
N ILE A 269 -9.09 19.59 -10.39
CA ILE A 269 -7.74 19.03 -10.32
C ILE A 269 -6.68 20.12 -10.22
N LYS A 270 -6.74 21.16 -11.07
CA LYS A 270 -5.83 22.31 -11.02
C LYS A 270 -5.84 23.00 -9.66
N ARG A 271 -7.04 23.25 -9.11
CA ARG A 271 -7.20 23.85 -7.79
C ARG A 271 -6.66 22.96 -6.67
N HIS A 272 -6.94 21.66 -6.71
CA HIS A 272 -6.47 20.71 -5.71
C HIS A 272 -4.93 20.62 -5.68
N LEU A 273 -4.32 20.57 -6.85
CA LEU A 273 -2.86 20.45 -7.01
C LEU A 273 -2.14 21.81 -7.01
N LYS A 274 -2.89 22.92 -6.95
CA LYS A 274 -2.37 24.29 -7.08
C LYS A 274 -1.56 24.49 -8.37
N LEU A 275 -2.03 23.89 -9.47
CA LEU A 275 -1.40 24.00 -10.78
C LEU A 275 -2.07 25.08 -11.64
N SER A 276 -1.26 25.86 -12.33
CA SER A 276 -1.73 26.83 -13.32
C SER A 276 -2.18 26.16 -14.62
N HIS A 277 -1.58 25.01 -14.97
CA HIS A 277 -1.82 24.30 -16.22
C HIS A 277 -1.82 22.78 -16.00
N VAL A 278 -2.61 22.07 -16.80
CA VAL A 278 -2.58 20.60 -16.94
C VAL A 278 -2.55 20.24 -18.42
N ARG A 279 -1.99 19.08 -18.77
CA ARG A 279 -2.06 18.57 -20.14
C ARG A 279 -3.30 17.69 -20.27
N LEU A 280 -4.10 17.96 -21.29
CA LEU A 280 -5.33 17.23 -21.57
C LEU A 280 -5.24 16.62 -22.98
N ALA A 281 -5.28 15.30 -23.05
CA ALA A 281 -5.50 14.56 -24.29
C ALA A 281 -6.99 14.21 -24.39
N LEU A 282 -7.68 14.78 -25.38
CA LEU A 282 -9.08 14.51 -25.65
C LEU A 282 -9.21 13.27 -26.54
N GLY A 283 -10.12 12.37 -26.17
CA GLY A 283 -10.54 11.28 -27.04
C GLY A 283 -11.28 11.80 -28.28
N VAL A 284 -11.33 10.98 -29.34
CA VAL A 284 -12.02 11.34 -30.59
C VAL A 284 -13.49 11.66 -30.29
N GLY A 285 -13.95 12.83 -30.75
CA GLY A 285 -15.33 13.29 -30.54
C GLY A 285 -15.65 13.77 -29.12
N ARG A 286 -14.65 13.86 -28.22
CA ARG A 286 -14.83 14.43 -26.87
C ARG A 286 -14.48 15.91 -26.83
N THR A 287 -15.20 16.64 -26.00
CA THR A 287 -15.05 18.08 -25.78
C THR A 287 -14.95 18.39 -24.29
N LEU A 288 -14.74 19.66 -23.92
CA LEU A 288 -14.69 20.10 -22.53
C LEU A 288 -16.04 20.00 -21.80
N GLU A 289 -17.14 19.90 -22.56
CA GLU A 289 -18.51 19.73 -22.06
C GLU A 289 -18.87 18.25 -21.85
N SER A 290 -18.02 17.33 -22.32
CA SER A 290 -18.23 15.89 -22.15
C SER A 290 -18.33 15.54 -20.66
N GLN A 291 -19.28 14.67 -20.35
CA GLN A 291 -19.56 14.25 -18.97
C GLN A 291 -18.54 13.21 -18.51
N VAL A 292 -18.13 13.34 -17.25
CA VAL A 292 -17.23 12.43 -16.54
C VAL A 292 -17.96 11.93 -15.29
N LYS A 293 -18.08 10.61 -15.16
CA LYS A 293 -18.66 9.92 -14.00
C LYS A 293 -17.65 9.01 -13.33
N VAL A 294 -16.82 8.34 -14.12
CA VAL A 294 -15.79 7.40 -13.65
C VAL A 294 -14.41 7.92 -14.02
N VAL A 295 -13.52 8.01 -13.03
CA VAL A 295 -12.14 8.47 -13.18
C VAL A 295 -11.19 7.38 -12.71
N ALA A 296 -10.27 6.94 -13.56
CA ALA A 296 -9.14 6.09 -13.18
C ALA A 296 -7.91 6.98 -12.94
N LEU A 297 -7.27 6.88 -11.78
CA LEU A 297 -6.09 7.68 -11.46
C LEU A 297 -4.95 6.85 -10.90
N CYS A 298 -3.72 7.28 -11.18
CA CYS A 298 -2.52 6.74 -10.57
C CYS A 298 -1.44 7.84 -10.58
N ALA A 299 -0.90 8.17 -9.42
CA ALA A 299 0.22 9.09 -9.30
C ALA A 299 1.45 8.57 -10.05
N GLY A 300 2.33 9.48 -10.48
CA GLY A 300 3.56 9.13 -11.18
C GLY A 300 3.31 8.44 -12.52
N SER A 301 4.15 7.45 -12.85
CA SER A 301 4.13 6.70 -14.12
C SER A 301 3.06 5.62 -14.16
N GLY A 302 1.78 6.02 -14.09
CA GLY A 302 0.65 5.13 -13.88
C GLY A 302 0.14 4.33 -15.09
N SER A 303 0.71 4.47 -16.30
CA SER A 303 0.14 3.89 -17.52
C SER A 303 -0.12 2.38 -17.44
N ARG A 304 0.76 1.61 -16.78
CA ARG A 304 0.58 0.17 -16.57
C ARG A 304 -0.52 -0.13 -15.55
N VAL A 305 -0.60 0.64 -14.47
CA VAL A 305 -1.64 0.50 -13.43
C VAL A 305 -3.02 0.82 -13.98
N LEU A 306 -3.10 1.78 -14.90
CA LEU A 306 -4.35 2.21 -15.52
C LEU A 306 -4.79 1.31 -16.69
N GLN A 307 -3.95 0.36 -17.11
CA GLN A 307 -4.24 -0.51 -18.24
C GLN A 307 -5.41 -1.44 -17.92
N GLY A 308 -6.42 -1.44 -18.80
CA GLY A 308 -7.62 -2.27 -18.65
C GLY A 308 -8.65 -1.74 -17.66
N ALA A 309 -8.39 -0.62 -16.98
CA ALA A 309 -9.43 0.07 -16.22
C ALA A 309 -10.43 0.71 -17.19
N GLU A 310 -11.73 0.58 -16.93
CA GLU A 310 -12.78 1.26 -17.69
C GLU A 310 -13.18 2.56 -16.99
N ALA A 311 -12.80 3.70 -17.59
CA ALA A 311 -13.12 5.02 -17.06
C ALA A 311 -13.37 6.04 -18.17
N ASP A 312 -14.15 7.08 -17.85
CA ASP A 312 -14.37 8.23 -18.74
C ASP A 312 -13.09 9.06 -18.85
N LEU A 313 -12.40 9.23 -17.72
CA LEU A 313 -11.18 10.02 -17.59
C LEU A 313 -10.06 9.22 -16.89
N TYR A 314 -8.84 9.35 -17.42
CA TYR A 314 -7.62 8.79 -16.84
C TYR A 314 -6.71 9.93 -16.36
N LEU A 315 -6.16 9.79 -15.17
CA LEU A 315 -5.34 10.80 -14.51
C LEU A 315 -3.99 10.21 -14.08
N THR A 316 -2.89 10.68 -14.67
CA THR A 316 -1.55 10.17 -14.34
C THR A 316 -0.47 11.24 -14.45
N GLY A 317 0.68 11.05 -13.82
CA GLY A 317 1.88 11.87 -14.05
C GLY A 317 2.68 11.40 -15.29
N PRO A 318 3.70 12.17 -15.72
CA PRO A 318 4.64 11.72 -16.75
C PRO A 318 5.46 10.52 -16.26
N GLY A 319 5.80 9.61 -17.18
CA GLY A 319 6.63 8.45 -16.89
C GLY A 319 8.07 8.83 -16.48
N ALA A 320 8.75 7.94 -15.76
CA ALA A 320 10.12 8.11 -15.24
C ALA A 320 11.24 8.24 -16.30
N GLY A 321 10.89 8.48 -17.58
CA GLY A 321 11.82 8.84 -18.67
C GLY A 321 11.88 10.34 -18.96
N VAL A 322 11.03 11.16 -18.33
CA VAL A 322 11.07 12.62 -18.47
C VAL A 322 12.02 13.19 -17.40
N LEU A 323 13.31 13.32 -17.75
CA LEU A 323 14.25 14.18 -17.04
C LEU A 323 13.65 15.60 -16.99
N THR A 324 13.04 15.94 -15.85
CA THR A 324 12.71 17.33 -15.51
C THR A 324 13.49 17.66 -14.26
N LEU A 325 14.64 18.30 -14.46
CA LEU A 325 15.24 19.17 -13.46
C LEU A 325 14.21 20.27 -13.17
N TRP A 326 14.08 20.70 -11.90
CA TRP A 326 13.20 21.76 -11.36
C TRP A 326 11.88 21.29 -10.70
N PRO A 327 11.42 21.92 -9.59
CA PRO A 327 10.37 21.39 -8.74
C PRO A 327 8.99 21.74 -9.29
N PHE A 328 8.16 20.73 -9.53
CA PHE A 328 6.89 20.76 -10.29
C PHE A 328 7.11 21.08 -11.78
N PRO A 329 6.48 20.40 -12.76
CA PRO A 329 5.10 19.88 -12.82
C PRO A 329 5.06 18.44 -13.42
N TRP A 330 3.96 17.71 -13.54
CA TRP A 330 3.04 17.67 -14.70
C TRP A 330 2.02 16.57 -14.41
N LEU A 331 0.77 16.77 -14.82
CA LEU A 331 -0.26 15.75 -14.81
C LEU A 331 -0.85 15.65 -16.21
N LEU A 332 -0.86 14.42 -16.74
CA LEU A 332 -1.51 14.04 -17.97
C LEU A 332 -2.93 13.57 -17.62
N LEU A 333 -3.93 14.36 -18.03
CA LEU A 333 -5.29 13.87 -18.19
C LEU A 333 -5.38 13.24 -19.59
N CYS A 334 -5.76 11.97 -19.65
CA CYS A 334 -6.18 11.34 -20.90
C CYS A 334 -7.66 10.99 -20.80
N LEU A 335 -8.49 11.48 -21.70
CA LEU A 335 -9.85 10.96 -21.84
C LEU A 335 -9.90 9.78 -22.80
N SER A 336 -10.50 8.69 -22.32
CA SER A 336 -11.09 7.63 -23.12
C SER A 336 -10.17 6.85 -24.07
N CYS A 337 -8.85 6.73 -23.83
CA CYS A 337 -8.07 5.72 -24.55
C CYS A 337 -6.80 5.25 -23.79
N PRO A 338 -6.72 3.97 -23.37
CA PRO A 338 -5.52 3.43 -22.71
C PRO A 338 -4.28 3.44 -23.63
N HIS A 339 -4.48 3.34 -24.96
CA HIS A 339 -3.37 3.32 -25.92
C HIS A 339 -2.64 4.67 -26.04
N THR A 340 -3.31 5.80 -25.79
CA THR A 340 -2.68 7.13 -25.83
C THR A 340 -1.82 7.40 -24.60
N CYS A 341 -2.16 6.81 -23.43
CA CYS A 341 -1.31 6.82 -22.24
C CYS A 341 -0.02 6.01 -22.44
N ALA A 342 -0.06 4.94 -23.24
CA ALA A 342 1.11 4.13 -23.56
C ALA A 342 2.01 4.82 -24.59
N SER A 343 1.43 5.37 -25.67
CA SER A 343 2.21 5.99 -26.76
C SER A 343 2.90 7.30 -26.38
N LEU A 344 2.31 8.10 -25.47
CA LEU A 344 2.94 9.32 -24.95
C LEU A 344 4.06 9.05 -23.95
N SER A 345 4.16 7.82 -23.41
CA SER A 345 5.25 7.38 -22.54
C SER A 345 6.42 6.73 -23.29
N SER A 346 6.20 6.33 -24.55
CA SER A 346 7.17 5.59 -25.37
C SER A 346 7.87 6.43 -26.45
N THR A 347 7.45 7.68 -26.67
CA THR A 347 8.20 8.60 -27.53
C THR A 347 9.33 9.21 -26.72
N HIS A 348 10.57 8.86 -27.07
CA HIS A 348 11.84 9.23 -26.42
C HIS A 348 12.39 8.19 -25.44
N SER A 349 12.73 7.03 -26.00
CA SER A 349 13.80 6.14 -25.52
C SER A 349 15.17 6.67 -25.92
#